data_AF-A0A223A5L8-F1
#
_entry.id   AF-A0A223A5L8-F1
#
_cell.length_a   1.000
_cell.length_b   1.000
_cell.length_c   1.000
_cell.angle_alpha   90.00
_cell.angle_beta   90.00
_cell.angle_gamma   90.00
#
_symmetry.space_group_name_H-M   'P 1'
#
loop_
_entity.id
_entity.type
_entity.pdbx_description
1 polymer ?
#
loop_
_entity_poly.entity_id
_entity_poly.type
_entity_poly.pdbx_seq_one_letter_code
_entity_poly.pdbx_strand_id
1 'polypeptide(L)'
;VKAQRNPADLPWGKLGVEYVIESTGLFTVKSAAEGHLRGGARKVVISAPASGGAKTFVMGVNHHEYNPREHHVVSNASCTTNCLAPLVHVLVKEGFGVSTGLMTTIHSYTATQKTVDGVSIKDWRGGRAAALNIIPSTTGAAKAVGMVIPSTQGKLTGMSFRVPTADVSVVDLTFTATRDTSIKEIDAALKRASKTYMKDILG
;
A
#
# COMPACT_ATOMS: atom_id res chain seq x y z
N VAL A 1 0.17 -23.12 17.37
CA VAL A 1 -0.73 -22.02 16.94
C VAL A 1 -1.13 -21.22 18.16
N LYS A 2 -0.87 -19.91 18.19
CA LYS A 2 -1.27 -19.02 19.30
C LYS A 2 -1.84 -17.74 18.72
N ALA A 3 -3.06 -17.39 19.11
CA ALA A 3 -3.67 -16.10 18.84
C ALA A 3 -3.89 -15.41 20.20
N GLN A 4 -3.60 -14.11 20.26
CA GLN A 4 -3.79 -13.31 21.47
C GLN A 4 -4.49 -12.00 21.12
N ARG A 5 -5.30 -11.51 22.07
CA ARG A 5 -5.97 -10.21 21.92
C ARG A 5 -4.96 -9.05 21.98
N ASN A 6 -3.87 -9.22 22.73
CA ASN A 6 -2.79 -8.26 22.86
C ASN A 6 -1.49 -8.88 22.32
N PRO A 7 -0.81 -8.24 21.34
CA PRO A 7 0.44 -8.78 20.79
C PRO A 7 1.59 -8.93 21.79
N ALA A 8 1.55 -8.20 22.91
CA ALA A 8 2.57 -8.31 23.97
C ALA A 8 2.53 -9.65 24.71
N ASP A 9 1.39 -10.36 24.69
CA ASP A 9 1.23 -11.65 25.37
C ASP A 9 1.74 -12.82 24.49
N LEU A 10 2.18 -12.54 23.27
CA LEU A 10 2.75 -13.55 22.39
C LEU A 10 4.18 -13.89 22.81
N PRO A 11 4.53 -15.19 22.91
CA PRO A 11 5.82 -15.61 23.45
C PRO A 11 6.91 -15.64 22.37
N TRP A 12 7.09 -14.55 21.62
CA TRP A 12 8.05 -14.50 20.50
C TRP A 12 9.48 -14.79 20.93
N GLY A 13 9.92 -14.20 22.05
CA GLY A 13 11.25 -14.45 22.59
C GLY A 13 11.48 -15.92 22.97
N LYS A 14 10.47 -16.58 23.53
CA LYS A 14 10.55 -18.02 23.88
C LYS A 14 10.61 -18.92 22.64
N LEU A 15 10.06 -18.45 21.52
CA LEU A 15 10.06 -19.16 20.24
C LEU A 15 11.27 -18.81 19.37
N GLY A 16 12.13 -17.89 19.81
CA GLY A 16 13.28 -17.42 19.02
C GLY A 16 12.88 -16.64 17.76
N VAL A 17 11.69 -16.03 17.73
CA VAL A 17 11.20 -15.28 16.57
C VAL A 17 11.75 -13.86 16.60
N GLU A 18 12.51 -13.49 15.57
CA GLU A 18 13.08 -12.14 15.46
C GLU A 18 12.25 -11.19 14.58
N TYR A 19 11.70 -11.71 13.48
CA TYR A 19 10.92 -10.93 12.52
C TYR A 19 9.47 -11.43 12.52
N VAL A 20 8.53 -10.52 12.74
CA VAL A 20 7.10 -10.81 12.71
C VAL A 20 6.45 -10.07 11.55
N ILE A 21 5.64 -10.78 10.78
CA ILE A 21 4.73 -10.20 9.79
C ILE A 21 3.37 -10.03 10.46
N GLU A 22 2.97 -8.79 10.66
CA GLU A 22 1.68 -8.45 11.26
C GLU A 22 0.62 -8.33 10.16
N SER A 23 -0.24 -9.34 10.09
CA SER A 23 -1.25 -9.51 9.03
C SER A 23 -2.66 -9.76 9.55
N THR A 24 -2.93 -9.47 10.83
CA THR A 24 -4.30 -9.58 11.38
C THR A 24 -5.21 -8.47 10.87
N GLY A 25 -4.63 -7.33 10.48
CA GLY A 25 -5.36 -6.10 10.14
C GLY A 25 -5.88 -5.32 11.35
N LEU A 26 -5.66 -5.81 12.58
CA LEU A 26 -6.12 -5.17 13.81
C LEU A 26 -5.07 -4.25 14.44
N PHE A 27 -3.78 -4.52 14.21
CA PHE A 27 -2.66 -3.81 14.83
C PHE A 27 -1.94 -2.89 13.84
N THR A 28 -2.69 -2.03 13.14
CA THR A 28 -2.14 -1.10 12.13
C THR A 28 -1.60 0.21 12.73
N VAL A 29 -1.90 0.50 14.00
CA VAL A 29 -1.29 1.62 14.74
C VAL A 29 0.08 1.17 15.26
N LYS A 30 1.14 1.95 15.03
CA LYS A 30 2.52 1.61 15.41
C LYS A 30 2.64 1.13 16.86
N SER A 31 2.07 1.86 17.82
CA SER A 31 2.15 1.53 19.25
C SER A 31 1.47 0.21 19.62
N ALA A 32 0.43 -0.19 18.87
CA ALA A 32 -0.22 -1.48 19.04
C ALA A 32 0.69 -2.61 18.51
N ALA A 33 1.26 -2.45 17.31
CA ALA A 33 2.20 -3.41 16.72
C ALA A 33 3.53 -3.52 17.50
N GLU A 34 3.95 -2.47 18.21
CA GLU A 34 5.09 -2.53 19.14
C GLU A 34 4.90 -3.56 20.27
N GLY A 35 3.68 -4.04 20.50
CA GLY A 35 3.43 -5.18 21.38
C GLY A 35 4.21 -6.42 20.97
N HIS A 36 4.42 -6.69 19.68
CA HIS A 36 5.25 -7.82 19.24
C HIS A 36 6.69 -7.71 19.73
N LEU A 37 7.24 -6.49 19.82
CA LEU A 37 8.57 -6.25 20.36
C LEU A 37 8.62 -6.59 21.86
N ARG A 38 7.59 -6.20 22.62
CA ARG A 38 7.45 -6.57 24.04
C ARG A 38 7.30 -8.08 24.25
N GLY A 39 6.67 -8.78 23.30
CA GLY A 39 6.60 -10.24 23.26
C GLY A 39 7.94 -10.93 22.97
N GLY A 40 8.99 -10.17 22.62
CA GLY A 40 10.34 -10.64 22.38
C GLY A 40 10.76 -10.73 20.90
N ALA A 41 9.93 -10.22 19.97
CA ALA A 41 10.38 -10.03 18.58
C ALA A 41 11.33 -8.83 18.46
N ARG A 42 12.13 -8.78 17.40
CA ARG A 42 13.08 -7.68 17.14
C ARG A 42 12.57 -6.68 16.11
N LYS A 43 11.83 -7.16 15.11
CA LYS A 43 11.31 -6.34 14.00
C LYS A 43 9.89 -6.77 13.63
N VAL A 44 9.09 -5.81 13.19
CA VAL A 44 7.70 -6.02 12.76
C VAL A 44 7.48 -5.38 11.40
N VAL A 45 6.91 -6.14 10.47
CA VAL A 45 6.41 -5.66 9.17
C VAL A 45 4.90 -5.72 9.17
N ILE A 46 4.24 -4.57 9.18
CA ILE A 46 2.79 -4.45 9.04
C ILE A 46 2.47 -4.62 7.55
N SER A 47 1.64 -5.61 7.22
CA SER A 47 1.26 -5.94 5.84
C SER A 47 0.12 -5.06 5.29
N ALA A 48 -0.02 -3.84 5.82
CA ALA A 48 -1.04 -2.86 5.48
C ALA A 48 -0.53 -1.43 5.79
N PRO A 49 -1.18 -0.36 5.30
CA PRO A 49 -0.86 1.00 5.69
C PRO A 49 -0.96 1.18 7.20
N ALA A 50 0.12 1.68 7.81
CA ALA A 50 0.19 1.92 9.23
C ALA A 50 -0.04 3.39 9.59
N SER A 51 -0.43 3.65 10.83
CA SER A 51 -0.54 4.99 11.42
C SER A 51 0.35 5.11 12.66
N GLY A 52 0.50 6.33 13.20
CA GLY A 52 1.33 6.57 14.39
C GLY A 52 2.84 6.60 14.11
N GLY A 53 3.25 7.00 12.89
CA GLY A 53 4.66 7.26 12.57
C GLY A 53 5.51 6.01 12.32
N ALA A 54 4.90 4.90 11.90
CA ALA A 54 5.66 3.77 11.34
C ALA A 54 6.19 4.17 9.95
N LYS A 55 7.46 3.85 9.66
CA LYS A 55 8.06 4.15 8.36
C LYS A 55 7.48 3.21 7.29
N THR A 56 7.00 3.81 6.20
CA THR A 56 6.44 3.08 5.05
C THR A 56 7.53 2.84 4.01
N PHE A 57 7.61 1.60 3.53
CA PHE A 57 8.49 1.19 2.46
C PHE A 57 7.71 0.57 1.30
N VAL A 58 8.19 0.85 0.10
CA VAL A 58 7.80 0.18 -1.14
C VAL A 58 9.07 -0.32 -1.83
N MET A 59 9.10 -1.61 -2.13
CA MET A 59 10.21 -2.26 -2.80
C MET A 59 10.44 -1.67 -4.21
N GLY A 60 11.70 -1.57 -4.64
CA GLY A 60 12.10 -0.87 -5.87
C GLY A 60 11.99 0.67 -5.82
N VAL A 61 11.32 1.26 -4.82
CA VAL A 61 11.09 2.71 -4.74
C VAL A 61 11.94 3.36 -3.64
N ASN A 62 11.69 3.03 -2.37
CA ASN A 62 12.35 3.67 -1.23
C ASN A 62 12.84 2.71 -0.14
N HIS A 63 12.79 1.39 -0.37
CA HIS A 63 13.23 0.38 0.59
C HIS A 63 14.69 0.54 1.06
N HIS A 64 15.54 1.19 0.28
CA HIS A 64 16.93 1.50 0.64
C HIS A 64 17.04 2.57 1.75
N GLU A 65 15.98 3.33 2.02
CA GLU A 65 15.91 4.26 3.16
C GLU A 65 15.77 3.54 4.52
N TYR A 66 15.72 2.19 4.51
CA TYR A 66 15.63 1.41 5.73
C TYR A 66 16.88 1.56 6.61
N ASN A 67 16.73 2.28 7.73
CA ASN A 67 17.68 2.30 8.83
C ASN A 67 17.40 1.19 9.88
N PRO A 68 18.29 0.18 10.03
CA PRO A 68 18.13 -0.89 11.00
C PRO A 68 18.10 -0.43 12.47
N ARG A 69 18.65 0.76 12.78
CA ARG A 69 18.69 1.30 14.14
C ARG A 69 17.43 2.08 14.53
N GLU A 70 16.67 2.57 13.55
CA GLU A 70 15.48 3.40 13.81
C GLU A 70 14.19 2.64 13.52
N HIS A 71 14.17 1.87 12.43
CA HIS A 71 12.97 1.26 11.89
C HIS A 71 12.75 -0.14 12.46
N HIS A 72 12.03 -0.21 13.57
CA HIS A 72 11.68 -1.47 14.25
C HIS A 72 10.30 -1.99 13.88
N VAL A 73 9.34 -1.08 13.69
CA VAL A 73 8.00 -1.36 13.20
C VAL A 73 7.80 -0.56 11.93
N VAL A 74 7.61 -1.27 10.82
CA VAL A 74 7.52 -0.69 9.47
C VAL A 74 6.25 -1.15 8.77
N SER A 75 5.84 -0.42 7.74
CA SER A 75 4.70 -0.79 6.89
C SER A 75 5.17 -1.10 5.47
N ASN A 76 4.64 -2.17 4.89
CA ASN A 76 4.81 -2.48 3.46
C ASN A 76 3.73 -1.79 2.58
N ALA A 77 3.14 -0.70 3.07
CA ALA A 77 2.05 0.04 2.43
C ALA A 77 0.81 -0.84 2.12
N SER A 78 0.05 -0.47 1.08
CA SER A 78 -1.09 -1.26 0.56
C SER A 78 -0.73 -1.89 -0.78
N CYS A 79 -1.53 -2.87 -1.24
CA CYS A 79 -1.44 -3.43 -2.59
C CYS A 79 -1.53 -2.34 -3.67
N THR A 80 -2.52 -1.43 -3.58
CA THR A 80 -2.69 -0.33 -4.55
C THR A 80 -1.50 0.65 -4.51
N THR A 81 -0.94 0.96 -3.34
CA THR A 81 0.27 1.80 -3.25
C THR A 81 1.47 1.11 -3.90
N ASN A 82 1.66 -0.19 -3.68
CA ASN A 82 2.72 -0.95 -4.33
C ASN A 82 2.54 -1.06 -5.86
N CYS A 83 1.31 -0.96 -6.37
CA CYS A 83 1.06 -0.88 -7.81
C CYS A 83 1.34 0.53 -8.37
N LEU A 84 0.86 1.58 -7.69
CA LEU A 84 0.96 2.95 -8.18
C LEU A 84 2.37 3.56 -8.01
N ALA A 85 3.05 3.29 -6.90
CA ALA A 85 4.33 3.93 -6.60
C ALA A 85 5.45 3.60 -7.61
N PRO A 86 5.61 2.35 -8.12
CA PRO A 86 6.54 2.06 -9.21
C PRO A 86 6.31 2.90 -10.47
N LEU A 87 5.05 3.09 -10.89
CA LEU A 87 4.71 3.92 -12.05
C LEU A 87 5.14 5.37 -11.82
N VAL A 88 4.75 5.94 -10.68
CA VAL A 88 5.09 7.33 -10.31
C VAL A 88 6.60 7.50 -10.13
N HIS A 89 7.29 6.49 -9.58
CA HIS A 89 8.74 6.51 -9.41
C HIS A 89 9.45 6.63 -10.76
N VAL A 90 9.04 5.84 -11.76
CA VAL A 90 9.58 5.96 -13.12
C VAL A 90 9.29 7.34 -13.71
N LEU A 91 8.05 7.84 -13.59
CA LEU A 91 7.68 9.16 -14.12
C LEU A 91 8.55 10.30 -13.55
N VAL A 92 8.82 10.26 -12.24
CA VAL A 92 9.66 11.25 -11.57
C VAL A 92 11.14 11.06 -11.92
N LYS A 93 11.64 9.83 -11.88
CA LYS A 93 13.06 9.51 -12.10
C LYS A 93 13.52 9.77 -13.53
N GLU A 94 12.65 9.56 -14.51
CA GLU A 94 12.91 9.81 -15.94
C GLU A 94 12.67 11.29 -16.32
N GLY A 95 12.35 12.15 -15.36
CA GLY A 95 12.23 13.58 -15.58
C GLY A 95 10.97 14.03 -16.33
N PHE A 96 9.95 13.18 -16.45
CA PHE A 96 8.62 13.63 -16.91
C PHE A 96 7.95 14.49 -15.84
N GLY A 97 8.15 14.10 -14.57
CA GLY A 97 7.56 14.72 -13.40
C GLY A 97 6.05 14.52 -13.31
N VAL A 98 5.50 14.93 -12.17
CA VAL A 98 4.05 14.91 -11.91
C VAL A 98 3.68 16.25 -11.26
N SER A 99 2.90 17.07 -11.95
CA SER A 99 2.40 18.34 -11.41
C SER A 99 1.16 18.09 -10.56
N THR A 100 0.19 17.35 -11.08
CA THR A 100 -1.00 16.83 -10.39
C THR A 100 -1.38 15.47 -10.97
N GLY A 101 -2.09 14.65 -10.19
CA GLY A 101 -2.63 13.40 -10.70
C GLY A 101 -3.80 12.85 -9.87
N LEU A 102 -4.70 12.17 -10.55
CA LEU A 102 -5.84 11.48 -10.00
C LEU A 102 -5.77 10.01 -10.41
N MET A 103 -6.00 9.14 -9.44
CA MET A 103 -6.04 7.70 -9.66
C MET A 103 -7.43 7.15 -9.35
N THR A 104 -7.89 6.25 -10.20
CA THR A 104 -8.95 5.30 -9.88
C THR A 104 -8.35 3.91 -9.83
N THR A 105 -8.74 3.09 -8.86
CA THR A 105 -8.46 1.65 -8.92
C THR A 105 -9.76 0.87 -9.08
N ILE A 106 -9.82 0.03 -10.12
CA ILE A 106 -10.88 -0.96 -10.26
C ILE A 106 -10.38 -2.19 -9.51
N HIS A 107 -10.99 -2.43 -8.35
CA HIS A 107 -10.47 -3.33 -7.34
C HIS A 107 -11.40 -4.54 -7.17
N SER A 108 -10.84 -5.73 -7.06
CA SER A 108 -11.60 -6.92 -6.68
C SER A 108 -12.20 -6.78 -5.29
N TYR A 109 -13.31 -7.47 -5.00
CA TYR A 109 -13.82 -7.48 -3.63
C TYR A 109 -12.86 -8.23 -2.70
N THR A 110 -12.89 -7.93 -1.39
CA THR A 110 -12.00 -8.53 -0.39
C THR A 110 -12.78 -9.07 0.79
N ALA A 111 -12.08 -9.70 1.74
CA ALA A 111 -12.66 -10.29 2.94
C ALA A 111 -13.41 -9.30 3.85
N THR A 112 -13.25 -7.99 3.66
CA THR A 112 -13.98 -6.98 4.46
C THR A 112 -15.41 -6.76 3.98
N GLN A 113 -15.71 -7.06 2.71
CA GLN A 113 -17.03 -6.89 2.10
C GLN A 113 -17.99 -8.03 2.49
N LYS A 114 -19.29 -7.85 2.21
CA LYS A 114 -20.35 -8.78 2.60
C LYS A 114 -20.91 -9.55 1.40
N THR A 115 -21.31 -10.80 1.63
CA THR A 115 -21.93 -11.66 0.62
C THR A 115 -23.29 -11.13 0.20
N VAL A 116 -24.07 -10.63 1.15
CA VAL A 116 -25.37 -9.96 0.97
C VAL A 116 -25.35 -8.61 1.68
N ASP A 117 -26.36 -7.77 1.45
CA ASP A 117 -26.50 -6.49 2.14
C ASP A 117 -26.48 -6.68 3.67
N GLY A 118 -25.61 -5.92 4.35
CA GLY A 118 -25.39 -6.08 5.79
C GLY A 118 -24.74 -4.88 6.46
N VAL A 119 -24.51 -5.01 7.76
CA VAL A 119 -24.03 -3.91 8.61
C VAL A 119 -22.57 -3.57 8.32
N SER A 120 -22.31 -2.32 7.94
CA SER A 120 -20.97 -1.73 7.82
C SER A 120 -21.01 -0.25 8.22
N ILE A 121 -20.94 0.01 9.52
CA ILE A 121 -21.19 1.35 10.09
C ILE A 121 -20.13 2.38 9.63
N LYS A 122 -18.90 1.93 9.38
CA LYS A 122 -17.78 2.80 8.95
C LYS A 122 -17.72 3.02 7.44
N ASP A 123 -18.33 2.15 6.64
CA ASP A 123 -18.35 2.21 5.18
C ASP A 123 -19.69 1.63 4.68
N TRP A 124 -20.72 2.47 4.63
CA TRP A 124 -22.07 2.04 4.30
C TRP A 124 -22.16 1.39 2.91
N ARG A 125 -21.42 1.94 1.93
CA ARG A 125 -21.36 1.39 0.57
C ARG A 125 -20.70 0.00 0.58
N GLY A 126 -19.64 -0.18 1.36
CA GLY A 126 -18.97 -1.46 1.54
C GLY A 126 -19.80 -2.56 2.23
N GLY A 127 -20.92 -2.20 2.87
CA GLY A 127 -21.87 -3.17 3.45
C GLY A 127 -22.82 -3.80 2.44
N ARG A 128 -22.85 -3.30 1.19
CA ARG A 128 -23.71 -3.84 0.13
C ARG A 128 -23.16 -5.15 -0.43
N ALA A 129 -24.03 -5.98 -1.02
CA ALA A 129 -23.69 -7.27 -1.59
C ALA A 129 -22.56 -7.15 -2.64
N ALA A 130 -21.37 -7.65 -2.31
CA ALA A 130 -20.14 -7.36 -3.04
C ALA A 130 -20.13 -7.89 -4.49
N ALA A 131 -20.65 -9.12 -4.68
CA ALA A 131 -20.64 -9.80 -5.96
C ALA A 131 -21.73 -9.32 -6.93
N LEU A 132 -22.57 -8.36 -6.53
CA LEU A 132 -23.72 -7.88 -7.31
C LEU A 132 -23.67 -6.37 -7.59
N ASN A 133 -22.59 -5.69 -7.19
CA ASN A 133 -22.52 -4.23 -7.25
C ASN A 133 -21.15 -3.74 -7.74
N ILE A 134 -21.16 -2.54 -8.31
CA ILE A 134 -19.98 -1.67 -8.41
C ILE A 134 -20.02 -0.74 -7.21
N ILE A 135 -19.10 -0.90 -6.27
CA ILE A 135 -19.13 -0.20 -4.97
C ILE A 135 -18.02 0.87 -4.94
N PRO A 136 -18.35 2.17 -5.04
CA PRO A 136 -17.36 3.23 -4.92
C PRO A 136 -16.86 3.33 -3.47
N SER A 137 -15.56 3.48 -3.28
CA SER A 137 -14.92 3.65 -1.98
C SER A 137 -13.74 4.63 -2.05
N THR A 138 -13.49 5.36 -0.97
CA THR A 138 -12.32 6.24 -0.86
C THR A 138 -11.05 5.41 -0.65
N THR A 139 -9.89 5.94 -1.02
CA THR A 139 -8.60 5.27 -0.78
C THR A 139 -7.52 6.25 -0.38
N GLY A 140 -6.63 5.81 0.52
CA GLY A 140 -5.42 6.53 0.90
C GLY A 140 -4.21 6.22 0.00
N ALA A 141 -4.35 5.31 -0.98
CA ALA A 141 -3.21 4.75 -1.70
C ALA A 141 -2.40 5.80 -2.48
N ALA A 142 -3.06 6.71 -3.20
CA ALA A 142 -2.42 7.82 -3.91
C ALA A 142 -1.74 8.80 -2.95
N LYS A 143 -2.38 9.12 -1.82
CA LYS A 143 -1.80 10.00 -0.80
C LYS A 143 -0.54 9.38 -0.18
N ALA A 144 -0.54 8.06 0.03
CA ALA A 144 0.60 7.31 0.55
C ALA A 144 1.80 7.30 -0.42
N VAL A 145 1.60 7.50 -1.73
CA VAL A 145 2.71 7.68 -2.68
C VAL A 145 3.56 8.89 -2.30
N GLY A 146 2.94 9.97 -1.82
CA GLY A 146 3.68 11.14 -1.32
C GLY A 146 4.60 10.84 -0.13
N MET A 147 4.28 9.82 0.68
CA MET A 147 5.14 9.39 1.80
C MET A 147 6.38 8.62 1.34
N VAL A 148 6.30 7.91 0.22
CA VAL A 148 7.40 7.10 -0.35
C VAL A 148 8.14 7.82 -1.47
N ILE A 149 7.52 8.83 -2.09
CA ILE A 149 8.10 9.71 -3.09
C ILE A 149 7.78 11.16 -2.67
N PRO A 150 8.57 11.75 -1.75
CA PRO A 150 8.26 13.06 -1.14
C PRO A 150 8.02 14.20 -2.13
N SER A 151 8.64 14.17 -3.31
CA SER A 151 8.43 15.17 -4.38
C SER A 151 7.01 15.20 -4.95
N THR A 152 6.18 14.20 -4.62
CA THR A 152 4.77 14.08 -5.05
C THR A 152 3.77 14.33 -3.91
N GLN A 153 4.25 14.71 -2.73
CA GLN A 153 3.41 15.01 -1.58
C GLN A 153 2.35 16.07 -1.92
N GLY A 154 1.08 15.76 -1.65
CA GLY A 154 -0.06 16.66 -1.91
C GLY A 154 -0.48 16.76 -3.39
N LYS A 155 0.21 16.09 -4.33
CA LYS A 155 -0.09 16.17 -5.76
C LYS A 155 -1.00 15.05 -6.27
N LEU A 156 -1.14 13.98 -5.49
CA LEU A 156 -1.86 12.76 -5.87
C LEU A 156 -2.99 12.46 -4.88
N THR A 157 -4.16 12.16 -5.42
CA THR A 157 -5.28 11.56 -4.67
C THR A 157 -6.05 10.59 -5.56
N GLY A 158 -7.02 9.87 -5.02
CA GLY A 158 -7.77 8.91 -5.82
C GLY A 158 -8.95 8.28 -5.13
N MET A 159 -9.64 7.41 -5.88
CA MET A 159 -10.77 6.62 -5.42
C MET A 159 -10.66 5.17 -5.90
N SER A 160 -11.59 4.33 -5.46
CA SER A 160 -11.69 2.95 -5.91
C SER A 160 -13.12 2.57 -6.27
N PHE A 161 -13.26 1.67 -7.23
CA PHE A 161 -14.49 0.94 -7.49
C PHE A 161 -14.25 -0.53 -7.20
N ARG A 162 -14.91 -1.05 -6.18
CA ARG A 162 -14.88 -2.49 -5.89
C ARG A 162 -15.88 -3.20 -6.81
N VAL A 163 -15.42 -4.21 -7.55
CA VAL A 163 -16.22 -4.89 -8.58
C VAL A 163 -16.32 -6.41 -8.31
N PRO A 164 -17.26 -7.13 -8.94
CA PRO A 164 -17.50 -8.56 -8.74
C PRO A 164 -16.44 -9.53 -9.29
N THR A 165 -15.17 -9.23 -9.07
CA THR A 165 -14.04 -10.12 -9.34
C THR A 165 -13.39 -10.52 -8.02
N ALA A 166 -12.97 -11.79 -7.92
CA ALA A 166 -12.47 -12.37 -6.67
C ALA A 166 -11.01 -12.03 -6.37
N ASP A 167 -10.21 -11.74 -7.40
CA ASP A 167 -8.81 -11.34 -7.30
C ASP A 167 -8.37 -10.59 -8.57
N VAL A 168 -7.18 -10.00 -8.53
CA VAL A 168 -6.62 -9.07 -9.51
C VAL A 168 -7.32 -7.71 -9.46
N SER A 169 -6.58 -6.64 -9.74
CA SER A 169 -7.09 -5.26 -9.74
C SER A 169 -6.24 -4.44 -10.70
N VAL A 170 -6.73 -3.27 -11.08
CA VAL A 170 -6.04 -2.36 -12.00
C VAL A 170 -6.02 -0.94 -11.46
N VAL A 171 -4.93 -0.23 -11.78
CA VAL A 171 -4.77 1.20 -11.53
C VAL A 171 -5.00 1.94 -12.86
N ASP A 172 -5.88 2.92 -12.81
CA ASP A 172 -6.09 3.95 -13.83
C ASP A 172 -5.52 5.26 -13.29
N LEU A 173 -4.40 5.71 -13.86
CA LEU A 173 -3.71 6.93 -13.46
C LEU A 173 -3.84 7.98 -14.56
N THR A 174 -4.51 9.08 -14.25
CA THR A 174 -4.51 10.29 -15.06
C THR A 174 -3.65 11.35 -14.38
N PHE A 175 -2.67 11.91 -15.09
CA PHE A 175 -1.77 12.92 -14.52
C PHE A 175 -1.36 13.97 -15.55
N THR A 176 -0.92 15.11 -15.05
CA THR A 176 -0.31 16.16 -15.86
C THR A 176 1.20 16.14 -15.65
N ALA A 177 1.97 15.97 -16.72
CA ALA A 177 3.44 16.01 -16.67
C ALA A 177 3.93 17.43 -16.36
N THR A 178 5.19 17.57 -15.92
CA THR A 178 5.79 18.90 -15.66
C THR A 178 6.47 19.51 -16.88
N ARG A 179 6.58 18.75 -17.97
CA ARG A 179 7.12 19.19 -19.26
C ARG A 179 6.35 18.55 -20.40
N ASP A 180 6.53 19.10 -21.60
CA ASP A 180 6.03 18.49 -22.82
C ASP A 180 6.67 17.11 -23.05
N THR A 181 5.82 16.16 -23.44
CA THR A 181 6.17 14.75 -23.67
C THR A 181 5.10 14.12 -24.55
N SER A 182 5.25 12.83 -24.85
CA SER A 182 4.24 12.04 -25.54
C SER A 182 4.02 10.70 -24.83
N ILE A 183 2.85 10.09 -25.03
CA ILE A 183 2.55 8.77 -24.49
C ILE A 183 3.55 7.70 -24.98
N LYS A 184 4.12 7.88 -26.19
CA LYS A 184 5.16 6.99 -26.73
C LYS A 184 6.46 7.06 -25.92
N GLU A 185 6.84 8.25 -25.47
CA GLU A 185 8.03 8.45 -24.64
C GLU A 185 7.85 7.81 -23.26
N ILE A 186 6.67 7.99 -22.65
CA ILE A 186 6.31 7.40 -21.36
C ILE A 186 6.28 5.87 -21.45
N ASP A 187 5.62 5.30 -22.48
CA ASP A 187 5.57 3.86 -22.73
C ASP A 187 6.97 3.24 -22.88
N ALA A 188 7.84 3.87 -23.67
CA ALA A 188 9.21 3.42 -23.86
C ALA A 188 10.03 3.47 -22.56
N ALA A 189 9.84 4.51 -21.74
CA ALA A 189 10.50 4.64 -20.45
C ALA A 189 10.05 3.57 -19.44
N LEU A 190 8.75 3.30 -19.34
CA LEU A 190 8.20 2.24 -18.48
C LEU A 190 8.74 0.86 -18.88
N LYS A 191 8.70 0.53 -20.18
CA LYS A 191 9.26 -0.73 -20.71
C LYS A 191 10.77 -0.88 -20.51
N ARG A 192 11.51 0.24 -20.56
CA ARG A 192 12.95 0.23 -20.27
C ARG A 192 13.19 0.00 -18.78
N ALA A 193 12.44 0.69 -17.92
CA ALA A 193 12.55 0.54 -16.47
C ALA A 193 12.26 -0.89 -16.01
N SER A 194 11.21 -1.54 -16.55
CA SER A 194 10.85 -2.94 -16.23
C SER A 194 11.95 -3.94 -16.61
N LYS A 195 12.79 -3.62 -17.59
CA LYS A 195 13.94 -4.46 -17.99
C LYS A 195 15.24 -4.09 -17.28
N THR A 196 15.25 -3.00 -16.51
CA THR A 196 16.47 -2.45 -15.89
C THR A 196 16.28 -2.27 -14.39
N TYR A 197 16.16 -1.03 -13.90
CA TYR A 197 16.19 -0.72 -12.47
C TYR A 197 14.88 -1.02 -11.72
N MET A 198 13.79 -1.32 -12.43
CA MET A 198 12.51 -1.77 -11.86
C MET A 198 12.20 -3.24 -12.19
N LYS A 199 13.21 -4.01 -12.64
CA LYS A 199 13.04 -5.43 -12.93
C LYS A 199 12.48 -6.18 -11.73
N ASP A 200 11.55 -7.08 -12.00
CA ASP A 200 10.82 -7.90 -11.03
C ASP A 200 9.89 -7.12 -10.07
N ILE A 201 9.76 -5.80 -10.26
CA ILE A 201 8.81 -4.93 -9.55
C ILE A 201 7.76 -4.36 -10.51
N LEU A 202 8.19 -3.83 -11.64
CA LEU A 202 7.35 -3.36 -12.74
C LEU A 202 7.48 -4.33 -13.92
N GLY A 203 6.35 -4.68 -14.55
CA GLY A 203 6.28 -5.50 -15.77
C GLY A 203 6.17 -4.65 -17.03
#